data_AF-A0A7S1VWL6-F1
#
_entry.id   AF-A0A7S1VWL6-F1
#
_cell.length_a   1.000
_cell.length_b   1.000
_cell.length_c   1.000
_cell.angle_alpha   90.00
_cell.angle_beta   90.00
_cell.angle_gamma   90.00
#
_symmetry.space_group_name_H-M   'P 1'
#
loop_
_entity.id
_entity.type
_entity.pdbx_description
1 polymer ?
#
loop_
_entity_poly.entity_id
_entity_poly.type
_entity_poly.pdbx_seq_one_letter_code
_entity_poly.pdbx_strand_id
1 'polypeptide(L)'
;SEAEVHDLPSTFDEFQTYYGSAPRIIGFKEHCQVGLLMEDDAKKMRLAPAGLFNTGTNLLFNLLKRNCKVSSSSSYEPIDWMVPWGKHYSASHRGQRFARFHEQVNVSEVLPVVVVRDPYEWMKAMCRHPYVMSWGRDENDEEEKFDRFNMFKGDDPQYSCPLLVDPDTNETVPVMVKAHGQKFPSLAHYWNEWNREYVELTEEQVPRLIVRLEDLVMYPK
;
A
#
# COMPACT_ATOMS: atom_id res chain seq x y z
N SER A 1 -28.72 -15.26 10.21
CA SER A 1 -27.84 -16.31 9.68
C SER A 1 -26.44 -15.96 10.11
N GLU A 2 -25.82 -16.78 10.95
CA GLU A 2 -24.39 -16.65 11.26
C GLU A 2 -23.63 -16.94 9.96
N ALA A 3 -22.97 -15.93 9.40
CA ALA A 3 -22.03 -16.17 8.32
C ALA A 3 -20.86 -16.96 8.92
N GLU A 4 -20.57 -18.16 8.40
CA GLU A 4 -19.35 -18.87 8.75
C GLU A 4 -18.17 -17.93 8.43
N VAL A 5 -17.44 -17.55 9.48
CA VAL A 5 -16.15 -16.88 9.32
C VAL A 5 -15.20 -17.93 8.78
N HIS A 6 -15.08 -18.02 7.45
CA HIS A 6 -14.04 -18.84 6.86
C HIS A 6 -12.69 -18.25 7.27
N ASP A 7 -11.91 -19.05 7.99
CA ASP A 7 -10.51 -18.74 8.23
C ASP A 7 -9.79 -18.56 6.90
N LEU A 8 -8.82 -17.65 6.90
CA LEU A 8 -7.99 -17.42 5.72
C LEU A 8 -7.20 -18.67 5.37
N PRO A 9 -6.80 -18.82 4.09
CA PRO A 9 -6.10 -20.01 3.62
C PRO A 9 -4.88 -20.33 4.49
N SER A 10 -4.86 -21.54 5.04
CA SER A 10 -3.81 -22.07 5.91
C SER A 10 -2.85 -22.99 5.16
N THR A 11 -3.27 -23.47 3.99
CA THR A 11 -2.49 -24.33 3.10
C THR A 11 -2.23 -23.66 1.74
N PHE A 12 -1.24 -24.18 1.01
CA PHE A 12 -0.95 -23.71 -0.35
C PHE A 12 -2.14 -23.94 -1.31
N ASP A 13 -2.82 -25.08 -1.20
CA ASP A 13 -3.96 -25.40 -2.06
C ASP A 13 -5.17 -24.49 -1.78
N GLU A 14 -5.43 -24.17 -0.51
CA GLU A 14 -6.42 -23.16 -0.15
C GLU A 14 -6.00 -21.79 -0.68
N PHE A 15 -4.73 -21.40 -0.53
CA PHE A 15 -4.22 -20.14 -1.07
C PHE A 15 -4.49 -20.03 -2.58
N GLN A 16 -4.23 -21.10 -3.33
CA GLN A 16 -4.48 -21.12 -4.78
C GLN A 16 -5.98 -21.04 -5.11
N THR A 17 -6.85 -21.56 -4.24
CA THR A 17 -8.30 -21.39 -4.36
C THR A 17 -8.73 -19.92 -4.21
N TYR A 18 -8.23 -19.23 -3.19
CA TYR A 18 -8.60 -17.83 -2.90
C TYR A 18 -7.94 -16.81 -3.84
N TYR A 19 -6.64 -16.98 -4.08
CA TYR A 19 -5.82 -15.98 -4.76
C TYR A 19 -5.39 -16.40 -6.17
N GLY A 20 -5.60 -17.66 -6.56
CA GLY A 20 -5.22 -18.20 -7.88
C GLY A 20 -3.89 -18.95 -7.86
N SER A 21 -3.68 -19.77 -8.89
CA SER A 21 -2.53 -20.66 -9.02
C SER A 21 -1.24 -19.99 -9.51
N ALA A 22 -1.28 -18.70 -9.85
CA ALA A 22 -0.14 -17.95 -10.34
C ALA A 22 -0.23 -16.47 -9.92
N PRO A 23 0.93 -15.77 -9.80
CA PRO A 23 0.97 -14.34 -9.55
C PRO A 23 0.18 -13.54 -10.58
N ARG A 24 -0.54 -12.52 -10.12
CA ARG A 24 -1.23 -11.57 -11.00
C ARG A 24 -0.60 -10.19 -10.85
N ILE A 25 -0.04 -9.69 -11.95
CA ILE A 25 0.54 -8.36 -12.03
C ILE A 25 -0.30 -7.53 -13.01
N ILE A 26 -1.01 -6.52 -12.50
CA ILE A 26 -1.76 -5.58 -13.34
C ILE A 26 -0.77 -4.61 -13.96
N GLY A 27 -0.95 -4.28 -15.24
CA GLY A 27 -0.11 -3.36 -15.98
C GLY A 27 1.19 -3.97 -16.51
N PHE A 28 1.43 -5.28 -16.31
CA PHE A 28 2.68 -5.91 -16.73
C PHE A 28 2.85 -5.95 -18.24
N LYS A 29 1.80 -6.30 -19.00
CA LYS A 29 1.89 -6.35 -20.46
C LYS A 29 1.92 -4.94 -21.05
N GLU A 30 1.18 -4.03 -20.42
CA GLU A 30 0.89 -2.69 -20.89
C GLU A 30 2.05 -1.72 -20.60
N HIS A 31 2.72 -1.88 -19.45
CA HIS A 31 3.71 -0.89 -18.99
C HIS A 31 5.11 -1.46 -18.83
N CYS A 32 5.23 -2.73 -18.44
CA CYS A 32 6.54 -3.36 -18.32
C CYS A 32 7.12 -3.65 -19.71
N GLN A 33 6.32 -4.17 -20.64
CA GLN A 33 6.83 -4.43 -22.00
C GLN A 33 7.02 -3.13 -22.79
N VAL A 34 6.12 -2.15 -22.67
CA VAL A 34 6.22 -0.89 -23.45
C VAL A 34 7.38 0.00 -22.95
N GLY A 35 7.59 0.09 -21.64
CA GLY A 35 8.69 0.88 -21.06
C GLY A 35 10.07 0.24 -21.16
N LEU A 36 10.17 -1.08 -21.33
CA LEU A 36 11.44 -1.79 -21.55
C LEU A 36 11.83 -1.91 -23.04
N LEU A 37 10.89 -1.68 -23.97
CA LEU A 37 11.12 -1.81 -25.42
C LEU A 37 11.49 -0.49 -26.11
N MET A 38 11.38 0.66 -25.44
CA MET A 38 11.91 1.93 -25.94
C MET A 38 13.32 2.12 -25.38
N GLU A 39 14.33 1.62 -26.10
CA GLU A 39 15.73 1.51 -25.67
C GLU A 39 16.35 2.80 -25.07
N ASP A 40 15.87 3.98 -25.45
CA ASP A 40 16.42 5.25 -24.98
C ASP A 40 15.71 5.83 -23.73
N ASP A 41 14.43 5.53 -23.52
CA ASP A 41 13.68 5.93 -22.33
C ASP A 41 13.77 4.87 -21.21
N ALA A 42 13.90 3.59 -21.57
CA ALA A 42 14.13 2.49 -20.64
C ALA A 42 15.37 2.72 -19.75
N LYS A 43 16.39 3.40 -20.28
CA LYS A 43 17.65 3.71 -19.58
C LYS A 43 17.50 4.73 -18.45
N LYS A 44 16.40 5.49 -18.43
CA LYS A 44 16.09 6.49 -17.40
C LYS A 44 15.02 6.02 -16.42
N MET A 45 14.28 4.95 -16.76
CA MET A 45 13.16 4.51 -15.97
C MET A 45 13.61 3.87 -14.65
N ARG A 46 13.02 4.34 -13.55
CA ARG A 46 13.27 3.88 -12.18
C ARG A 46 12.05 3.14 -11.66
N LEU A 47 12.26 1.98 -11.03
CA LEU A 47 11.19 1.27 -10.33
C LEU A 47 11.12 1.74 -8.88
N ALA A 48 9.92 1.99 -8.36
CA ALA A 48 9.78 2.47 -6.99
C ALA A 48 8.54 1.90 -6.29
N PRO A 49 8.66 1.35 -5.08
CA PRO A 49 7.52 0.84 -4.32
C PRO A 49 6.53 1.94 -3.92
N ALA A 50 5.25 1.61 -4.01
CA ALA A 50 4.13 2.32 -3.38
C ALA A 50 3.18 1.31 -2.71
N GLY A 51 2.45 1.73 -1.70
CA GLY A 51 1.55 0.86 -0.93
C GLY A 51 1.15 1.50 0.39
N LEU A 52 -0.04 1.17 0.89
CA LEU A 52 -0.44 1.52 2.26
C LEU A 52 0.59 1.04 3.29
N PHE A 53 0.54 1.58 4.51
CA PHE A 53 1.24 0.96 5.64
C PHE A 53 0.82 -0.52 5.76
N ASN A 54 1.70 -1.40 6.25
CA ASN A 54 1.42 -2.84 6.41
C ASN A 54 1.08 -3.65 5.14
N THR A 55 1.31 -3.14 3.93
CA THR A 55 1.16 -3.92 2.68
C THR A 55 2.45 -4.58 2.20
N GLY A 56 3.56 -4.44 2.91
CA GLY A 56 4.83 -5.09 2.56
C GLY A 56 5.68 -4.34 1.53
N THR A 57 5.59 -3.00 1.46
CA THR A 57 6.43 -2.16 0.58
C THR A 57 7.94 -2.41 0.73
N ASN A 58 8.42 -2.76 1.93
CA ASN A 58 9.83 -3.10 2.17
C ASN A 58 10.20 -4.46 1.54
N LEU A 59 9.31 -5.46 1.62
CA LEU A 59 9.51 -6.75 0.96
C LEU A 59 9.57 -6.55 -0.55
N LEU A 60 8.63 -5.78 -1.10
CA LEU A 60 8.62 -5.43 -2.53
C LEU A 60 9.93 -4.78 -2.96
N PHE A 61 10.42 -3.76 -2.24
CA PHE A 61 11.70 -3.14 -2.54
C PHE A 61 12.86 -4.15 -2.64
N ASN A 62 12.96 -5.04 -1.65
CA ASN A 62 14.03 -6.03 -1.60
C ASN A 62 13.93 -7.03 -2.76
N LEU A 63 12.70 -7.46 -3.11
CA LEU A 63 12.47 -8.34 -4.26
C LEU A 63 12.82 -7.66 -5.58
N LEU A 64 12.42 -6.39 -5.76
CA LEU A 64 12.80 -5.60 -6.94
C LEU A 64 14.33 -5.51 -7.04
N LYS A 65 15.05 -5.11 -5.98
CA LYS A 65 16.52 -5.02 -6.02
C LYS A 65 17.21 -6.34 -6.30
N ARG A 66 16.62 -7.45 -5.85
CA ARG A 66 17.18 -8.78 -6.05
C ARG A 66 16.93 -9.32 -7.46
N ASN A 67 15.74 -9.10 -8.02
CA ASN A 67 15.26 -9.84 -9.19
C ASN A 67 15.22 -8.97 -10.46
N CYS A 68 15.15 -7.65 -10.35
CA CYS A 68 15.10 -6.75 -11.50
C CYS A 68 16.49 -6.24 -11.88
N LYS A 69 17.00 -6.69 -13.04
CA LYS A 69 18.24 -6.18 -13.64
C LYS A 69 17.92 -5.04 -14.60
N VAL A 70 17.67 -3.86 -14.07
CA VAL A 70 17.41 -2.66 -14.88
C VAL A 70 18.74 -2.02 -15.25
N SER A 71 19.03 -1.91 -16.55
CA SER A 71 20.22 -1.23 -17.04
C SER A 71 20.03 0.29 -16.92
N SER A 72 20.69 0.92 -15.94
CA SER A 72 20.75 2.37 -15.81
C SER A 72 21.94 2.91 -16.59
N SER A 73 21.73 3.87 -17.48
CA SER A 73 22.83 4.67 -18.05
C SER A 73 23.22 5.84 -17.15
N SER A 74 22.53 6.01 -16.02
CA SER A 74 22.75 7.10 -15.07
C SER A 74 23.59 6.63 -13.87
N SER A 75 24.21 7.56 -13.16
CA SER A 75 24.88 7.30 -11.88
C SER A 75 23.92 6.95 -10.74
N TYR A 76 22.61 6.94 -10.98
CA TYR A 76 21.59 6.67 -9.98
C TYR A 76 21.17 5.19 -9.98
N GLU A 77 20.81 4.69 -8.79
CA GLU A 77 20.23 3.35 -8.65
C GLU A 77 18.91 3.28 -9.44
N PRO A 78 18.69 2.22 -10.25
CA PRO A 78 17.48 2.09 -11.06
C PRO A 78 16.24 1.68 -10.25
N ILE A 79 16.41 1.38 -8.96
CA ILE A 79 15.34 0.93 -8.08
C ILE A 79 15.38 1.80 -6.82
N ASP A 80 14.38 2.66 -6.69
CA ASP A 80 14.25 3.55 -5.55
C ASP A 80 13.56 2.87 -4.38
N TRP A 81 13.91 3.32 -3.17
CA TRP A 81 13.28 2.87 -1.94
C TRP A 81 11.78 3.20 -1.85
N MET A 82 11.36 4.29 -2.52
CA MET A 82 9.97 4.74 -2.56
C MET A 82 9.72 5.63 -3.77
N VAL A 83 8.47 5.72 -4.22
CA VAL A 83 8.05 6.73 -5.20
C VAL A 83 8.34 8.16 -4.71
N PRO A 84 8.57 9.13 -5.61
CA PRO A 84 8.93 10.51 -5.24
C PRO A 84 7.96 11.19 -4.29
N TRP A 85 6.65 10.94 -4.40
CA TRP A 85 5.63 11.53 -3.52
C TRP A 85 5.50 10.83 -2.16
N GLY A 86 6.29 9.78 -1.92
CA GLY A 86 6.32 8.96 -0.71
C GLY A 86 5.46 7.71 -0.84
N LYS A 87 6.00 6.55 -0.46
CA LYS A 87 5.39 5.23 -0.71
C LYS A 87 3.99 5.02 -0.11
N HIS A 88 3.60 5.76 0.92
CA HIS A 88 2.30 5.63 1.58
C HIS A 88 1.27 6.68 1.11
N TYR A 89 1.66 7.59 0.23
CA TYR A 89 0.76 8.56 -0.37
C TYR A 89 0.09 7.95 -1.61
N SER A 90 -1.18 8.29 -1.82
CA SER A 90 -1.94 7.83 -2.98
C SER A 90 -1.47 8.53 -4.25
N ALA A 91 -1.95 8.05 -5.40
CA ALA A 91 -1.44 8.48 -6.69
C ALA A 91 -1.72 9.95 -7.03
N SER A 92 -2.78 10.54 -6.47
CA SER A 92 -3.10 11.97 -6.58
C SER A 92 -1.98 12.89 -6.10
N HIS A 93 -1.09 12.42 -5.21
CA HIS A 93 0.03 13.21 -4.70
C HIS A 93 1.23 13.26 -5.66
N ARG A 94 1.20 12.48 -6.75
CA ARG A 94 2.24 12.48 -7.78
C ARG A 94 2.41 13.88 -8.38
N GLY A 95 3.62 14.43 -8.27
CA GLY A 95 3.97 15.76 -8.77
C GLY A 95 3.46 16.93 -7.92
N GLN A 96 2.60 16.68 -6.93
CA GLN A 96 2.12 17.69 -5.97
C GLN A 96 2.97 17.73 -4.71
N ARG A 97 3.55 16.58 -4.35
CA ARG A 97 4.39 16.40 -3.17
C ARG A 97 5.65 15.64 -3.53
N PHE A 98 6.73 16.00 -2.86
CA PHE A 98 8.00 15.27 -2.92
C PHE A 98 8.44 14.88 -1.52
N ALA A 99 8.88 13.63 -1.38
CA ALA A 99 9.64 13.19 -0.23
C ALA A 99 10.99 13.92 -0.23
N ARG A 100 11.52 14.21 0.96
CA ARG A 100 12.70 15.06 1.20
C ARG A 100 13.93 14.77 0.30
N PHE A 101 14.08 13.56 -0.20
CA PHE A 101 15.23 13.14 -1.01
C PHE A 101 14.92 12.96 -2.51
N HIS A 102 13.71 13.32 -2.96
CA HIS A 102 13.25 13.10 -4.33
C HIS A 102 12.78 14.37 -5.04
N GLU A 103 13.03 15.56 -4.49
CA GLU A 103 12.60 16.85 -5.07
C GLU A 103 13.14 17.09 -6.50
N GLN A 104 14.28 16.48 -6.82
CA GLN A 104 14.94 16.60 -8.13
C GLN A 104 14.60 15.44 -9.09
N VAL A 105 13.79 14.46 -8.66
CA VAL A 105 13.45 13.30 -9.49
C VAL A 105 12.32 13.66 -10.43
N ASN A 106 12.54 13.42 -11.73
CA ASN A 106 11.48 13.52 -12.72
C ASN A 106 10.44 12.41 -12.49
N VAL A 107 9.24 12.79 -12.03
CA VAL A 107 8.16 11.82 -11.71
C VAL A 107 7.68 11.02 -12.92
N SER A 108 7.95 11.48 -14.14
CA SER A 108 7.66 10.77 -15.38
C SER A 108 8.66 9.65 -15.68
N GLU A 109 9.84 9.69 -15.06
CA GLU A 109 10.88 8.65 -15.16
C GLU A 109 10.74 7.58 -14.07
N VAL A 110 9.67 7.63 -13.27
CA VAL A 110 9.43 6.64 -12.21
C VAL A 110 8.19 5.80 -12.54
N LEU A 111 8.39 4.49 -12.64
CA LEU A 111 7.33 3.50 -12.72
C LEU A 111 7.00 3.00 -11.30
N PRO A 112 5.88 3.43 -10.69
CA PRO A 112 5.45 2.92 -9.41
C PRO A 112 5.08 1.43 -9.50
N VAL A 113 5.61 0.63 -8.57
CA VAL A 113 5.17 -0.74 -8.31
C VAL A 113 4.36 -0.73 -7.03
N VAL A 114 3.05 -0.82 -7.17
CA VAL A 114 2.07 -0.69 -6.10
C VAL A 114 1.81 -2.06 -5.51
N VAL A 115 2.08 -2.22 -4.21
CA VAL A 115 1.69 -3.43 -3.48
C VAL A 115 0.38 -3.21 -2.72
N VAL A 116 -0.61 -4.01 -3.09
CA VAL A 116 -1.88 -4.18 -2.38
C VAL A 116 -1.81 -5.43 -1.51
N ARG A 117 -2.53 -5.44 -0.40
CA ARG A 117 -2.69 -6.61 0.47
C ARG A 117 -4.19 -6.88 0.62
N ASP A 118 -4.55 -8.14 0.81
CA ASP A 118 -5.91 -8.52 1.17
C ASP A 118 -6.49 -7.59 2.25
N PRO A 119 -7.68 -7.02 2.06
CA PRO A 119 -8.22 -5.99 2.95
C PRO A 119 -8.37 -6.50 4.39
N TYR A 120 -8.77 -7.77 4.59
CA TYR A 120 -8.95 -8.30 5.94
C TYR A 120 -7.61 -8.47 6.66
N GLU A 121 -6.61 -9.03 5.97
CA GLU A 121 -5.27 -9.19 6.54
C GLU A 121 -4.56 -7.86 6.76
N TRP A 122 -4.78 -6.90 5.85
CA TRP A 122 -4.29 -5.55 6.02
C TRP A 122 -4.92 -4.88 7.24
N MET A 123 -6.26 -4.95 7.40
CA MET A 123 -6.95 -4.35 8.56
C MET A 123 -6.47 -4.95 9.88
N LYS A 124 -6.33 -6.28 9.97
CA LYS A 124 -5.74 -6.95 11.15
C LYS A 124 -4.34 -6.44 11.45
N ALA A 125 -3.50 -6.24 10.43
CA ALA A 125 -2.15 -5.70 10.61
C ALA A 125 -2.18 -4.25 11.08
N MET A 126 -3.08 -3.42 10.55
CA MET A 126 -3.28 -2.04 11.01
C MET A 126 -3.70 -1.99 12.48
N CYS A 127 -4.54 -2.91 12.96
CA CYS A 127 -4.89 -2.94 14.37
C CYS A 127 -3.69 -3.17 15.29
N ARG A 128 -2.75 -4.02 14.89
CA ARG A 128 -1.52 -4.28 15.66
C ARG A 128 -0.55 -3.10 15.58
N HIS A 129 -0.47 -2.47 14.41
CA HIS A 129 0.42 -1.35 14.14
C HIS A 129 -0.30 -0.27 13.34
N PRO A 130 -0.94 0.72 13.99
CA PRO A 130 -1.75 1.75 13.34
C PRO A 130 -0.93 2.78 12.56
N TYR A 131 0.36 2.92 12.87
CA TYR A 131 1.25 3.97 12.36
C TYR A 131 0.65 5.37 12.51
N VAL A 132 0.20 5.95 11.40
CA VAL A 132 -0.33 7.31 11.30
C VAL A 132 -1.86 7.34 11.36
N MET A 133 -2.50 6.19 11.50
CA MET A 133 -3.95 6.09 11.65
C MET A 133 -4.33 6.18 13.12
N SER A 134 -5.50 6.74 13.40
CA SER A 134 -6.12 6.69 14.71
C SER A 134 -7.62 6.49 14.60
N TRP A 135 -8.18 5.81 15.58
CA TRP A 135 -9.60 5.55 15.75
C TRP A 135 -9.91 5.54 17.25
N GLY A 136 -11.12 5.94 17.62
CA GLY A 136 -11.52 6.18 19.01
C GLY A 136 -12.66 7.20 19.03
N ARG A 137 -13.57 7.06 20.00
CA ARG A 137 -14.88 7.73 20.00
C ARG A 137 -14.91 9.14 20.59
N ASP A 138 -13.83 9.67 21.13
CA ASP A 138 -13.89 10.97 21.82
C ASP A 138 -13.24 12.11 21.03
N GLU A 139 -14.12 12.98 20.52
CA GLU A 139 -13.79 14.34 20.08
C GLU A 139 -13.54 15.27 21.29
N ASN A 140 -13.87 14.82 22.51
CA ASN A 140 -13.73 15.59 23.76
C ASN A 140 -12.46 15.31 24.56
N ASP A 141 -11.64 14.31 24.18
CA ASP A 141 -10.32 14.09 24.77
C ASP A 141 -9.29 14.98 24.06
N GLU A 142 -9.46 16.30 24.22
CA GLU A 142 -8.43 17.28 23.86
C GLU A 142 -7.16 17.17 24.75
N GLU A 143 -7.20 16.33 25.81
CA GLU A 143 -6.20 16.33 26.87
C GLU A 143 -5.43 15.02 27.11
N GLU A 144 -5.78 13.90 26.48
CA GLU A 144 -4.79 12.83 26.35
C GLU A 144 -3.87 13.19 25.20
N LYS A 145 -2.74 13.82 25.56
CA LYS A 145 -1.51 13.84 24.78
C LYS A 145 -1.32 12.46 24.18
N PHE A 146 -1.79 12.31 22.94
CA PHE A 146 -1.70 11.13 22.10
C PHE A 146 -0.22 10.75 22.07
N ASP A 147 0.16 9.86 22.98
CA ASP A 147 1.55 9.67 23.32
C ASP A 147 2.16 9.00 22.10
N ARG A 148 2.95 9.78 21.36
CA ARG A 148 3.64 9.37 20.13
C ARG A 148 4.59 8.19 20.37
N PHE A 149 4.71 7.72 21.61
CA PHE A 149 5.56 6.65 22.09
C PHE A 149 4.86 5.38 22.61
N ASN A 150 3.53 5.35 22.78
CA ASN A 150 2.82 4.13 23.24
C ASN A 150 2.45 3.14 22.10
N MET A 151 3.20 3.17 21.00
CA MET A 151 3.02 2.28 19.83
C MET A 151 3.40 0.80 20.09
N PHE A 152 3.67 0.42 21.34
CA PHE A 152 4.25 -0.90 21.70
C PHE A 152 3.65 -1.60 22.93
N LYS A 153 2.55 -1.13 23.52
CA LYS A 153 1.87 -1.93 24.56
C LYS A 153 0.91 -2.92 23.90
N GLY A 154 1.47 -3.99 23.35
CA GLY A 154 0.74 -5.11 22.74
C GLY A 154 -0.14 -5.93 23.69
N ASP A 155 -0.30 -5.50 24.95
CA ASP A 155 -1.07 -6.18 25.99
C ASP A 155 -2.16 -5.29 26.62
N ASP A 156 -2.38 -4.06 26.12
CA ASP A 156 -3.50 -3.25 26.61
C ASP A 156 -4.79 -3.60 25.84
N PRO A 157 -5.78 -4.23 26.50
CA PRO A 157 -7.06 -4.60 25.89
C PRO A 157 -7.89 -3.39 25.42
N GLN A 158 -7.49 -2.14 25.73
CA GLN A 158 -8.17 -0.94 25.24
C GLN A 158 -7.85 -0.57 23.78
N TYR A 159 -6.77 -1.08 23.18
CA TYR A 159 -6.53 -0.88 21.74
C TYR A 159 -7.31 -1.89 20.90
N SER A 160 -8.64 -1.87 21.01
CA SER A 160 -9.51 -2.62 20.13
C SER A 160 -9.37 -2.11 18.69
N CYS A 161 -9.27 -3.04 17.72
CA CYS A 161 -9.53 -2.74 16.32
C CYS A 161 -10.79 -1.87 16.20
N PRO A 162 -10.85 -0.88 15.29
CA PRO A 162 -12.10 -0.19 15.06
C PRO A 162 -13.08 -1.21 14.47
N LEU A 163 -14.29 -1.26 15.00
CA LEU A 163 -15.37 -1.96 14.32
C LEU A 163 -15.55 -1.29 12.94
N LEU A 164 -15.85 -2.05 11.90
CA LEU A 164 -16.14 -1.44 10.60
C LEU A 164 -17.46 -0.69 10.64
N VAL A 165 -18.39 -1.20 11.43
CA VAL A 165 -19.73 -0.68 11.67
C VAL A 165 -20.03 -0.81 13.17
N ASP A 166 -20.60 0.23 13.74
CA ASP A 166 -21.12 0.27 15.09
C ASP A 166 -22.35 -0.66 15.20
N PRO A 167 -22.36 -1.67 16.09
CA PRO A 167 -23.46 -2.61 16.18
C PRO A 167 -24.76 -1.97 16.69
N ASP A 168 -24.68 -0.84 17.41
CA ASP A 168 -25.84 -0.19 18.01
C ASP A 168 -26.50 0.78 17.04
N THR A 169 -25.70 1.50 16.24
CA THR A 169 -26.20 2.52 15.29
C THR A 169 -26.24 2.04 13.85
N ASN A 170 -25.56 0.93 13.53
CA ASN A 170 -25.32 0.45 12.17
C ASN A 170 -24.60 1.49 11.27
N GLU A 171 -23.86 2.42 11.88
CA GLU A 171 -23.05 3.44 11.20
C GLU A 171 -21.58 3.03 11.11
N THR A 172 -20.85 3.53 10.12
CA THR A 172 -19.42 3.26 9.98
C THR A 172 -18.59 3.95 11.05
N VAL A 173 -17.59 3.27 11.63
CA VAL A 173 -16.70 3.89 12.63
C VAL A 173 -15.57 4.63 11.93
N PRO A 174 -15.49 5.97 12.06
CA PRO A 174 -14.54 6.77 11.30
C PRO A 174 -13.10 6.54 11.76
N VAL A 175 -12.18 6.71 10.81
CA VAL A 175 -10.73 6.66 11.05
C VAL A 175 -10.08 7.94 10.56
N MET A 176 -9.04 8.38 11.27
CA MET A 176 -8.28 9.58 10.96
C MET A 176 -6.89 9.19 10.45
N VAL A 177 -6.46 9.71 9.30
CA VAL A 177 -5.10 9.51 8.80
C VAL A 177 -4.28 10.78 9.00
N LYS A 178 -3.51 10.80 10.10
CA LYS A 178 -2.77 11.99 10.55
C LYS A 178 -1.75 12.49 9.52
N ALA A 179 -1.18 11.59 8.72
CA ALA A 179 -0.22 11.94 7.67
C ALA A 179 -0.81 12.78 6.52
N HIS A 180 -2.13 12.77 6.35
CA HIS A 180 -2.86 13.53 5.32
C HIS A 180 -3.82 14.57 5.92
N GLY A 181 -4.12 14.49 7.22
CA GLY A 181 -5.18 15.30 7.82
C GLY A 181 -6.56 14.95 7.26
N GLN A 182 -6.77 13.72 6.79
CA GLN A 182 -8.04 13.26 6.21
C GLN A 182 -8.77 12.23 7.09
N LYS A 183 -10.08 12.44 7.28
CA LYS A 183 -11.01 11.52 7.96
C LYS A 183 -11.70 10.64 6.91
N PHE A 184 -11.80 9.35 7.18
CA PHE A 184 -12.50 8.38 6.34
C PHE A 184 -13.64 7.72 7.13
N PRO A 185 -14.75 7.31 6.47
CA PRO A 185 -15.88 6.71 7.17
C PRO A 185 -15.55 5.41 7.91
N SER A 186 -14.61 4.62 7.40
CA SER A 186 -14.05 3.46 8.11
C SER A 186 -12.68 3.06 7.58
N LEU A 187 -12.04 2.12 8.27
CA LEU A 187 -10.77 1.55 7.84
C LEU A 187 -10.87 0.90 6.44
N ALA A 188 -12.00 0.24 6.15
CA ALA A 188 -12.30 -0.34 4.84
C ALA A 188 -12.46 0.74 3.75
N HIS A 189 -13.08 1.88 4.07
CA HIS A 189 -13.17 3.00 3.12
C HIS A 189 -11.77 3.50 2.76
N TYR A 190 -10.90 3.75 3.73
CA TYR A 190 -9.54 4.19 3.44
C TYR A 190 -8.78 3.22 2.54
N TRP A 191 -8.87 1.90 2.81
CA TRP A 191 -8.27 0.89 1.94
C TRP A 191 -8.82 0.98 0.52
N ASN A 192 -10.14 1.08 0.36
CA ASN A 192 -10.78 1.19 -0.94
C ASN A 192 -10.33 2.46 -1.68
N GLU A 193 -10.40 3.63 -1.05
CA GLU A 193 -10.08 4.90 -1.71
C GLU A 193 -8.63 4.97 -2.16
N TRP A 194 -7.70 4.57 -1.28
CA TRP A 194 -6.27 4.61 -1.60
C TRP A 194 -5.92 3.68 -2.78
N ASN A 195 -6.43 2.44 -2.77
CA ASN A 195 -6.16 1.49 -3.85
C ASN A 195 -6.91 1.87 -5.14
N ARG A 196 -8.13 2.39 -5.02
CA ARG A 196 -8.95 2.86 -6.13
C ARG A 196 -8.24 3.94 -6.95
N GLU A 197 -7.56 4.88 -6.29
CA GLU A 197 -6.75 5.87 -7.02
C GLU A 197 -5.71 5.21 -7.94
N TYR A 198 -5.04 4.15 -7.49
CA TYR A 198 -4.13 3.40 -8.35
C TYR A 198 -4.85 2.46 -9.32
N VAL A 199 -6.11 2.08 -9.14
CA VAL A 199 -6.81 1.23 -10.13
C VAL A 199 -7.42 2.08 -11.24
N GLU A 200 -7.99 3.23 -10.91
CA GLU A 200 -8.78 4.07 -11.83
C GLU A 200 -7.94 5.02 -12.69
N LEU A 201 -6.66 5.22 -12.36
CA LEU A 201 -5.77 6.00 -13.22
C LEU A 201 -5.73 5.41 -14.63
N THR A 202 -5.88 6.25 -15.65
CA THR A 202 -5.67 5.79 -17.02
C THR A 202 -4.18 5.58 -17.29
N GLU A 203 -3.87 4.79 -18.31
CA GLU A 203 -2.51 4.48 -18.71
C GLU A 203 -1.73 5.75 -19.10
N GLU A 204 -2.43 6.73 -19.70
CA GLU A 204 -1.88 8.02 -20.10
C GLU A 204 -1.58 8.93 -18.91
N GLN A 205 -2.22 8.71 -17.76
CA GLN A 205 -1.98 9.50 -16.56
C GLN A 205 -0.74 9.01 -15.80
N VAL A 206 -0.68 7.70 -15.52
CA VAL A 206 0.42 7.09 -14.76
C VAL A 206 0.57 5.61 -15.15
N PRO A 207 1.62 5.22 -15.90
CA PRO A 207 1.97 3.81 -16.04
C PRO A 207 2.38 3.27 -14.67
N ARG A 208 1.97 2.03 -14.35
CA ARG A 208 2.23 1.44 -13.03
C ARG A 208 2.06 -0.07 -13.04
N LEU A 209 2.69 -0.74 -12.09
CA LEU A 209 2.42 -2.14 -11.82
C LEU A 209 1.64 -2.27 -10.52
N ILE A 210 0.65 -3.16 -10.46
CA ILE A 210 -0.01 -3.51 -9.20
C ILE A 210 0.20 -4.98 -8.92
N VAL A 211 0.74 -5.28 -7.74
CA VAL A 211 1.05 -6.63 -7.26
C VAL A 211 0.39 -6.85 -5.90
N ARG A 212 0.05 -8.11 -5.60
CA ARG A 212 -0.48 -8.48 -4.28
C ARG A 212 0.66 -8.92 -3.37
N LEU A 213 0.62 -8.55 -2.09
CA LEU A 213 1.56 -9.03 -1.08
C LEU A 213 1.55 -10.57 -1.03
N GLU A 214 0.36 -11.14 -1.13
CA GLU A 214 0.09 -12.57 -1.17
C GLU A 214 0.95 -13.26 -2.26
N ASP A 215 1.02 -12.67 -3.45
CA ASP A 215 1.83 -13.21 -4.55
C ASP A 215 3.33 -13.07 -4.27
N LEU A 216 3.76 -11.96 -3.66
CA LEU A 216 5.17 -11.72 -3.32
C LEU A 216 5.70 -12.73 -2.28
N VAL A 217 4.84 -13.17 -1.36
CA VAL A 217 5.20 -14.14 -0.31
C VAL A 217 5.16 -15.57 -0.84
N MET A 218 4.14 -15.92 -1.63
CA MET A 218 3.94 -17.30 -2.09
C MET A 218 4.76 -17.65 -3.33
N TYR A 219 5.13 -16.64 -4.14
CA TYR A 219 5.96 -16.81 -5.32
C TYR A 219 7.17 -15.86 -5.30
N PRO A 220 8.07 -15.96 -4.31
CA PRO A 220 9.20 -15.06 -4.13
C PRO A 220 10.34 -15.44 -5.10
N LYS A 221 10.20 -15.12 -6.38
CA LYS A 221 11.21 -15.36 -7.41
C LYS A 221 11.68 -14.07 -8.07
#